data_AF-A0AAN5D8D7-F1
#
_entry.id   AF-A0AAN5D8D7-F1
#
_cell.length_a   1.000
_cell.length_b   1.000
_cell.length_c   1.000
_cell.angle_alpha   90.00
_cell.angle_beta   90.00
_cell.angle_gamma   90.00
#
_symmetry.space_group_name_H-M   'P 1'
#
loop_
_entity.id
_entity.type
_entity.pdbx_description
1 polymer ?
#
loop_
_entity_poly.entity_id
_entity_poly.type
_entity_poly.pdbx_seq_one_letter_code
_entity_poly.pdbx_strand_id
1 'polypeptide(L)'
;TMLLPLLVLVLPCLLHGASINTPSNPWGDFAPDCQADKPSLWDESRIEKKWYTLDLDKEEHDRWREVANDFTPQMVATLAVVKTTADSFLGEEAWPAFIQLVKGSDDMLTEPYKSEIKALAELTGIPVEELTLLNLFYEISALCTSLVAIDHNGKVFHGRNLDFGLMFMWNVEDHTDDLLQLEFKKGGKLLFKAVTFAGHLGLLTAVRPGAFSVTLNTRFGSSVDTMTKFFTSGLDPDQQFVMYALRDMITNCETFDEAKKYIETEQFLAPAYITMGHSKGGVVVTRSITGADHEAVINTKESNGWYVLQTNYDWDKPDKYLDQRTEPGNKCMQQLGRDRVTKEGIFQVMSSKPNLNKATVYTTVMEIDSGELYTFKQDCKDPCWMLLPRLLLILPSLLLAEVQNTPENPWGEFAPDCQADASSLWDESRTETKWYSIDLDKEDHDRWREVANDFAPQMSAAIAVVKTMADSFLGEETWPALLHLVKSTPDMLTEPYKSEIKAMADLTGIPIEEVSLLNLFYEISNLCTSLVAVDVNGKVFHGRNLDFGLMFIWNIEEHTWELTRTLRDLVVQLEFKK
;
A
#
# COMPACT_ATOMS: atom_id res chain seq x y z
N THR A 1 -9.20 23.27 0.26
CA THR A 1 -9.23 23.04 1.72
C THR A 1 -9.70 21.61 1.95
N MET A 2 -8.88 20.58 2.13
CA MET A 2 -7.43 20.44 2.30
C MET A 2 -7.12 18.98 1.85
N LEU A 3 -6.94 18.69 0.56
CA LEU A 3 -6.82 17.30 0.08
C LEU A 3 -5.50 16.61 0.46
N LEU A 4 -4.64 17.22 1.27
CA LEU A 4 -3.23 16.83 1.25
C LEU A 4 -2.40 17.07 2.50
N PRO A 5 -2.70 18.01 3.41
CA PRO A 5 -1.73 18.31 4.43
C PRO A 5 -1.63 17.19 5.48
N LEU A 6 -2.57 16.23 5.64
CA LEU A 6 -2.43 15.11 6.60
C LEU A 6 -1.93 13.77 6.01
N LEU A 7 -1.76 13.69 4.69
CA LEU A 7 -1.00 12.60 4.06
C LEU A 7 0.49 12.69 4.47
N VAL A 8 0.89 13.90 4.87
CA VAL A 8 1.98 14.12 5.80
C VAL A 8 1.56 13.55 7.16
N LEU A 9 1.88 12.28 7.44
CA LEU A 9 2.50 11.88 8.71
C LEU A 9 2.59 10.40 9.01
N VAL A 10 1.68 9.56 8.56
CA VAL A 10 1.38 8.33 9.34
C VAL A 10 2.15 7.09 8.87
N LEU A 11 2.89 7.17 7.77
CA LEU A 11 3.76 6.08 7.31
C LEU A 11 4.99 5.73 8.18
N PRO A 12 5.62 6.64 8.97
CA PRO A 12 6.93 6.35 9.55
C PRO A 12 6.96 5.50 10.82
N CYS A 13 5.84 4.95 11.31
CA CYS A 13 5.86 4.15 12.53
C CYS A 13 6.26 2.68 12.37
N LEU A 14 7.02 2.39 11.34
CA LEU A 14 7.73 1.12 11.26
C LEU A 14 9.08 1.33 11.95
N LEU A 15 9.12 1.03 13.26
CA LEU A 15 10.02 0.05 13.88
C LEU A 15 9.91 0.05 15.44
N HIS A 16 9.32 -1.05 15.93
CA HIS A 16 9.55 -1.77 17.21
C HIS A 16 9.03 -1.25 18.56
N GLY A 17 7.90 -1.86 18.97
CA GLY A 17 7.75 -2.41 20.32
C GLY A 17 8.51 -3.74 20.45
N ALA A 18 8.93 -4.05 21.69
CA ALA A 18 10.02 -4.94 22.04
C ALA A 18 9.88 -6.42 21.63
N SER A 19 10.87 -6.90 20.88
CA SER A 19 11.41 -8.27 21.00
C SER A 19 12.92 -8.16 20.78
N ILE A 20 13.71 -8.84 21.60
CA ILE A 20 15.18 -8.72 21.67
C ILE A 20 15.80 -9.07 20.30
N ASN A 21 16.08 -8.06 19.47
CA ASN A 21 16.70 -8.22 18.16
C ASN A 21 18.20 -8.47 18.34
N THR A 22 18.71 -9.57 17.79
CA THR A 22 20.16 -9.84 17.72
C THR A 22 20.70 -9.42 16.35
N PRO A 23 22.02 -9.20 16.18
CA PRO A 23 22.62 -8.99 14.87
C PRO A 23 22.33 -10.12 13.86
N SER A 24 22.01 -11.33 14.36
CA SER A 24 21.62 -12.49 13.57
C SER A 24 20.10 -12.59 13.30
N ASN A 25 19.28 -11.84 14.02
CA ASN A 25 17.83 -11.78 13.85
C ASN A 25 17.33 -10.33 14.03
N PRO A 26 17.59 -9.46 13.03
CA PRO A 26 17.21 -8.04 13.10
C PRO A 26 15.70 -7.79 13.09
N TRP A 27 14.90 -8.82 12.78
CA TRP A 27 13.44 -8.73 12.62
C TRP A 27 12.66 -9.45 13.74
N GLY A 28 13.35 -10.04 14.73
CA GLY A 28 12.73 -10.74 15.85
C GLY A 28 11.76 -11.84 15.38
N ASP A 29 10.53 -11.78 15.89
CA ASP A 29 9.45 -12.71 15.54
C ASP A 29 8.91 -12.55 14.10
N PHE A 30 9.33 -11.51 13.39
CA PHE A 30 8.96 -11.22 12.01
C PHE A 30 10.05 -11.57 11.00
N ALA A 31 11.09 -12.28 11.45
CA ALA A 31 12.11 -12.81 10.56
C ALA A 31 11.51 -13.65 9.43
N PRO A 32 12.12 -13.62 8.23
CA PRO A 32 11.76 -14.54 7.17
C PRO A 32 11.72 -15.98 7.66
N ASP A 33 10.62 -16.67 7.39
CA ASP A 33 10.38 -18.04 7.83
C ASP A 33 10.10 -18.94 6.63
N CYS A 34 11.17 -19.50 6.06
CA CYS A 34 11.09 -20.43 4.94
C CYS A 34 10.52 -21.78 5.38
N GLN A 35 9.46 -22.22 4.70
CA GLN A 35 8.82 -23.51 4.95
C GLN A 35 9.40 -24.66 4.11
N ALA A 36 10.30 -24.40 3.15
CA ALA A 36 10.73 -25.39 2.16
C ALA A 36 11.22 -26.75 2.73
N ASP A 37 11.82 -26.77 3.93
CA ASP A 37 12.32 -27.98 4.60
C ASP A 37 11.38 -28.53 5.69
N LYS A 38 10.24 -27.89 5.90
CA LYS A 38 9.27 -28.27 6.93
C LYS A 38 8.26 -29.28 6.38
N PRO A 39 7.48 -29.96 7.24
CA PRO A 39 6.39 -30.81 6.78
C PRO A 39 5.45 -30.06 5.84
N SER A 40 4.94 -30.77 4.83
CA SER A 40 4.08 -30.17 3.81
C SER A 40 2.86 -29.51 4.46
N LEU A 41 2.63 -28.25 4.09
CA LEU A 41 1.41 -27.50 4.43
C LEU A 41 0.25 -27.76 3.46
N TRP A 42 0.48 -28.61 2.45
CA TRP A 42 -0.53 -28.96 1.45
C TRP A 42 -1.65 -29.77 2.09
N ASP A 43 -2.85 -29.23 2.05
CA ASP A 43 -4.07 -29.87 2.54
C ASP A 43 -5.17 -29.75 1.49
N GLU A 44 -5.51 -30.86 0.83
CA GLU A 44 -6.49 -30.87 -0.25
C GLU A 44 -7.90 -30.46 0.18
N SER A 45 -8.20 -30.52 1.49
CA SER A 45 -9.48 -30.10 2.05
C SER A 45 -9.64 -28.57 2.08
N ARG A 46 -8.53 -27.82 2.07
CA ARG A 46 -8.50 -26.35 2.00
C ARG A 46 -8.57 -25.79 0.57
N ILE A 47 -8.49 -26.65 -0.44
CA ILE A 47 -8.55 -26.21 -1.84
C ILE A 47 -9.97 -25.80 -2.16
N GLU A 48 -10.14 -24.60 -2.70
CA GLU A 48 -11.42 -24.08 -3.16
C GLU A 48 -12.00 -24.97 -4.26
N LYS A 49 -13.21 -25.53 -4.03
CA LYS A 49 -13.83 -26.51 -4.94
C LYS A 49 -14.92 -25.93 -5.82
N LYS A 50 -15.47 -24.76 -5.49
CA LYS A 50 -16.55 -24.15 -6.28
C LYS A 50 -15.97 -23.46 -7.51
N TRP A 51 -16.46 -23.85 -8.68
CA TRP A 51 -16.14 -23.27 -9.98
C TRP A 51 -17.41 -22.77 -10.64
N TYR A 52 -17.34 -21.59 -11.24
CA TYR A 52 -18.41 -21.04 -12.07
C TYR A 52 -18.00 -21.13 -13.53
N THR A 53 -18.96 -21.38 -14.42
CA THR A 53 -18.69 -21.43 -15.85
C THR A 53 -19.04 -20.08 -16.49
N LEU A 54 -18.08 -19.45 -17.14
CA LEU A 54 -18.30 -18.30 -18.00
C LEU A 54 -18.32 -18.77 -19.47
N ASP A 55 -19.49 -18.85 -20.07
CA ASP A 55 -19.65 -19.30 -21.46
C ASP A 55 -19.58 -18.13 -22.44
N LEU A 56 -18.44 -17.98 -23.11
CA LEU A 56 -18.14 -16.88 -24.03
C LEU A 56 -19.04 -16.85 -25.27
N ASP A 57 -19.80 -17.91 -25.55
CA ASP A 57 -20.78 -17.92 -26.65
C ASP A 57 -22.14 -17.33 -26.26
N LYS A 58 -22.39 -17.10 -24.96
CA LYS A 58 -23.64 -16.49 -24.46
C LYS A 58 -23.57 -14.98 -24.44
N GLU A 59 -24.72 -14.33 -24.38
CA GLU A 59 -24.84 -12.88 -24.13
C GLU A 59 -24.37 -12.52 -22.71
N GLU A 60 -24.00 -11.25 -22.50
CA GLU A 60 -23.32 -10.74 -21.31
C GLU A 60 -24.10 -11.02 -20.02
N HIS A 61 -25.43 -10.84 -20.01
CA HIS A 61 -26.26 -11.16 -18.85
C HIS A 61 -26.20 -12.64 -18.48
N ASP A 62 -26.20 -13.53 -19.47
CA ASP A 62 -26.20 -14.97 -19.22
C ASP A 62 -24.80 -15.49 -18.83
N ARG A 63 -23.73 -14.79 -19.23
CA ARG A 63 -22.36 -15.05 -18.75
C ARG A 63 -22.26 -14.84 -17.24
N TRP A 64 -22.81 -13.73 -16.75
CA TRP A 64 -22.59 -13.28 -15.36
C TRP A 64 -23.72 -13.58 -14.38
N ARG A 65 -24.88 -14.07 -14.85
CA ARG A 65 -26.08 -14.31 -14.02
C ARG A 65 -25.83 -15.13 -12.76
N GLU A 66 -25.12 -16.25 -12.88
CA GLU A 66 -24.87 -17.14 -11.75
C GLU A 66 -23.94 -16.48 -10.71
N VAL A 67 -22.88 -15.83 -11.18
CA VAL A 67 -21.95 -15.08 -10.32
C VAL A 67 -22.67 -13.92 -9.64
N ALA A 68 -23.50 -13.16 -10.35
CA ALA A 68 -24.29 -12.08 -9.79
C ALA A 68 -25.23 -12.57 -8.69
N ASN A 69 -25.98 -13.66 -8.94
CA ASN A 69 -26.90 -14.23 -7.96
C ASN A 69 -26.19 -14.65 -6.66
N ASP A 70 -25.01 -15.25 -6.78
CA ASP A 70 -24.30 -15.84 -5.65
C ASP A 70 -23.42 -14.83 -4.88
N PHE A 71 -22.90 -13.79 -5.55
CA PHE A 71 -21.93 -12.85 -4.97
C PHE A 71 -22.42 -11.40 -4.85
N THR A 72 -23.67 -11.07 -5.18
CA THR A 72 -24.19 -9.71 -4.94
C THR A 72 -23.96 -9.25 -3.49
N PRO A 73 -24.25 -10.05 -2.44
CA PRO A 73 -24.01 -9.63 -1.05
C PRO A 73 -22.54 -9.31 -0.75
N GLN A 74 -21.64 -10.12 -1.30
CA GLN A 74 -20.19 -10.00 -1.19
C GLN A 74 -19.67 -8.72 -1.86
N MET A 75 -20.07 -8.47 -3.11
CA MET A 75 -19.71 -7.24 -3.82
C MET A 75 -20.21 -5.98 -3.08
N VAL A 76 -21.43 -6.01 -2.54
CA VAL A 76 -21.99 -4.92 -1.72
C VAL A 76 -21.19 -4.73 -0.44
N ALA A 77 -20.79 -5.81 0.24
CA ALA A 77 -19.98 -5.72 1.46
C ALA A 77 -18.61 -5.09 1.17
N THR A 78 -17.93 -5.52 0.11
CA THR A 78 -16.64 -4.96 -0.30
C THR A 78 -16.75 -3.47 -0.64
N LEU A 79 -17.78 -3.07 -1.39
CA LEU A 79 -18.05 -1.64 -1.67
C LEU A 79 -18.35 -0.85 -0.39
N ALA A 80 -19.09 -1.43 0.55
CA ALA A 80 -19.38 -0.79 1.83
C ALA A 80 -18.10 -0.54 2.64
N VAL A 81 -17.12 -1.44 2.59
CA VAL A 81 -15.83 -1.23 3.26
C VAL A 81 -15.00 -0.17 2.56
N VAL A 82 -14.96 -0.17 1.22
CA VAL A 82 -14.28 0.89 0.46
C VAL A 82 -14.91 2.25 0.78
N LYS A 83 -16.24 2.35 0.76
CA LYS A 83 -16.98 3.55 1.13
C LYS A 83 -16.66 4.00 2.55
N THR A 84 -16.79 3.09 3.52
CA THR A 84 -16.52 3.39 4.93
C THR A 84 -15.10 3.88 5.12
N THR A 85 -14.14 3.27 4.41
CA THR A 85 -12.74 3.71 4.43
C THR A 85 -12.62 5.11 3.85
N ALA A 86 -13.16 5.36 2.66
CA ALA A 86 -13.13 6.68 2.02
C ALA A 86 -13.72 7.76 2.94
N ASP A 87 -14.92 7.51 3.49
CA ASP A 87 -15.62 8.46 4.35
C ASP A 87 -14.88 8.68 5.69
N SER A 88 -14.26 7.62 6.24
CA SER A 88 -13.49 7.72 7.49
C SER A 88 -12.21 8.53 7.33
N PHE A 89 -11.54 8.44 6.18
CA PHE A 89 -10.27 9.14 5.94
C PHE A 89 -10.44 10.54 5.33
N LEU A 90 -11.48 10.76 4.54
CA LEU A 90 -11.65 11.97 3.72
C LEU A 90 -12.93 12.76 4.04
N GLY A 91 -13.73 12.27 4.99
CA GLY A 91 -14.99 12.87 5.43
C GLY A 91 -16.21 12.33 4.66
N GLU A 92 -17.41 12.56 5.20
CA GLU A 92 -18.68 11.95 4.71
C GLU A 92 -19.04 12.28 3.24
N GLU A 93 -18.43 13.30 2.65
CA GLU A 93 -18.65 13.69 1.23
C GLU A 93 -17.63 13.04 0.26
N ALA A 94 -16.72 12.23 0.78
CA ALA A 94 -15.67 11.60 -0.03
C ALA A 94 -16.22 10.55 -0.99
N TRP A 95 -17.07 9.62 -0.50
CA TRP A 95 -17.66 8.61 -1.38
C TRP A 95 -18.50 9.23 -2.51
N PRO A 96 -19.44 10.16 -2.25
CA PRO A 96 -20.13 10.88 -3.33
C PRO A 96 -19.19 11.55 -4.33
N ALA A 97 -18.10 12.16 -3.87
CA ALA A 97 -17.11 12.78 -4.75
C ALA A 97 -16.37 11.76 -5.63
N PHE A 98 -15.99 10.59 -5.10
CA PHE A 98 -15.40 9.51 -5.89
C PHE A 98 -16.36 8.98 -6.94
N ILE A 99 -17.61 8.72 -6.56
CA ILE A 99 -18.65 8.27 -7.52
C ILE A 99 -18.85 9.32 -8.62
N GLN A 100 -18.82 10.60 -8.26
CA GLN A 100 -18.93 11.69 -9.24
C GLN A 100 -17.70 11.78 -10.16
N LEU A 101 -16.50 11.43 -9.69
CA LEU A 101 -15.27 11.37 -10.50
C LEU A 101 -15.31 10.23 -11.52
N VAL A 102 -15.81 9.05 -11.13
CA VAL A 102 -15.86 7.87 -12.01
C VAL A 102 -17.12 7.83 -12.89
N LYS A 103 -18.02 8.80 -12.75
CA LYS A 103 -19.26 8.86 -13.50
C LYS A 103 -19.01 8.89 -15.02
N GLY A 104 -19.60 7.95 -15.74
CA GLY A 104 -19.43 7.81 -17.19
C GLY A 104 -18.13 7.12 -17.62
N SER A 105 -17.26 6.71 -16.68
CA SER A 105 -16.07 5.93 -17.03
C SER A 105 -16.40 4.51 -17.49
N ASP A 106 -17.58 3.99 -17.15
CA ASP A 106 -18.11 2.74 -17.69
C ASP A 106 -18.26 2.78 -19.21
N ASP A 107 -18.62 3.95 -19.75
CA ASP A 107 -18.74 4.15 -21.19
C ASP A 107 -17.39 4.25 -21.92
N MET A 108 -16.31 4.46 -21.16
CA MET A 108 -14.92 4.55 -21.65
C MET A 108 -14.20 3.20 -21.67
N LEU A 109 -14.80 2.15 -21.09
CA LEU A 109 -14.26 0.80 -21.16
C LEU A 109 -14.36 0.26 -22.60
N THR A 110 -13.43 -0.64 -22.95
CA THR A 110 -13.46 -1.35 -24.23
C THR A 110 -14.50 -2.48 -24.20
N GLU A 111 -14.97 -2.91 -25.37
CA GLU A 111 -15.78 -4.13 -25.47
C GLU A 111 -14.90 -5.38 -25.34
N PRO A 112 -15.38 -6.45 -24.68
CA PRO A 112 -16.73 -6.65 -24.16
C PRO A 112 -16.96 -6.10 -22.74
N TYR A 113 -15.94 -5.55 -22.08
CA TYR A 113 -15.99 -5.15 -20.66
C TYR A 113 -17.02 -4.08 -20.37
N LYS A 114 -17.20 -3.13 -21.29
CA LYS A 114 -18.25 -2.13 -21.25
C LYS A 114 -19.65 -2.75 -21.18
N SER A 115 -19.96 -3.70 -22.07
CA SER A 115 -21.27 -4.36 -22.05
C SER A 115 -21.42 -5.29 -20.85
N GLU A 116 -20.35 -6.01 -20.48
CA GLU A 116 -20.36 -6.93 -19.34
C GLU A 116 -20.53 -6.23 -17.99
N ILE A 117 -19.90 -5.06 -17.77
CA ILE A 117 -20.04 -4.33 -16.49
C ILE A 117 -21.46 -3.80 -16.32
N LYS A 118 -22.10 -3.37 -17.41
CA LYS A 118 -23.49 -2.92 -17.42
C LYS A 118 -24.46 -4.06 -17.17
N ALA A 119 -24.23 -5.21 -17.80
CA ALA A 119 -25.02 -6.41 -17.54
C ALA A 119 -24.89 -6.85 -16.07
N LEU A 120 -23.68 -6.82 -15.50
CA LEU A 120 -23.45 -7.14 -14.09
C LEU A 120 -24.14 -6.14 -13.15
N ALA A 121 -24.10 -4.84 -13.45
CA ALA A 121 -24.83 -3.80 -12.71
C ALA A 121 -26.35 -4.05 -12.70
N GLU A 122 -26.93 -4.37 -13.85
CA GLU A 122 -28.36 -4.69 -13.96
C GLU A 122 -28.76 -5.96 -13.20
N LEU A 123 -27.90 -6.99 -13.21
CA LEU A 123 -28.16 -8.25 -12.51
C LEU A 123 -28.09 -8.11 -10.99
N THR A 124 -27.10 -7.36 -10.50
CA THR A 124 -26.82 -7.20 -9.07
C THR A 124 -27.63 -6.07 -8.43
N GLY A 125 -28.07 -5.09 -9.22
CA GLY A 125 -28.67 -3.85 -8.75
C GLY A 125 -27.65 -2.85 -8.18
N ILE A 126 -26.35 -3.14 -8.28
CA ILE A 126 -25.27 -2.25 -7.85
C ILE A 126 -25.06 -1.16 -8.91
N PRO A 127 -24.87 0.12 -8.55
CA PRO A 127 -24.57 1.17 -9.51
C PRO A 127 -23.35 0.83 -10.39
N VAL A 128 -23.44 1.09 -11.69
CA VAL A 128 -22.36 0.74 -12.63
C VAL A 128 -21.06 1.48 -12.32
N GLU A 129 -21.15 2.70 -11.77
CA GLU A 129 -20.02 3.49 -11.32
C GLU A 129 -19.24 2.79 -10.20
N GLU A 130 -19.94 2.15 -9.26
CA GLU A 130 -19.35 1.41 -8.14
C GLU A 130 -18.65 0.14 -8.63
N LEU A 131 -19.29 -0.62 -9.52
CA LEU A 131 -18.67 -1.81 -10.13
C LEU A 131 -17.48 -1.45 -11.03
N THR A 132 -17.57 -0.33 -11.75
CA THR A 132 -16.46 0.18 -12.55
C THR A 132 -15.28 0.54 -11.64
N LEU A 133 -15.53 1.23 -10.52
CA LEU A 133 -14.52 1.53 -9.52
C LEU A 133 -13.86 0.26 -8.95
N LEU A 134 -14.62 -0.82 -8.70
CA LEU A 134 -14.04 -2.13 -8.32
C LEU A 134 -12.99 -2.63 -9.30
N ASN A 135 -13.27 -2.56 -10.60
CA ASN A 135 -12.31 -2.98 -11.62
C ASN A 135 -11.08 -2.05 -11.69
N LEU A 136 -11.23 -0.76 -11.37
CA LEU A 136 -10.13 0.18 -11.32
C LEU A 136 -9.23 0.02 -10.07
N PHE A 137 -9.73 -0.53 -8.97
CA PHE A 137 -8.95 -0.66 -7.72
C PHE A 137 -7.68 -1.48 -7.88
N TYR A 138 -7.70 -2.49 -8.75
CA TYR A 138 -6.50 -3.30 -8.96
C TYR A 138 -5.34 -2.48 -9.57
N GLU A 139 -5.63 -1.49 -10.40
CA GLU A 139 -4.62 -0.65 -11.07
C GLU A 139 -3.88 0.28 -10.08
N ILE A 140 -4.41 0.46 -8.87
CA ILE A 140 -3.90 1.43 -7.89
C ILE A 140 -3.43 0.78 -6.57
N SER A 141 -3.86 -0.43 -6.23
CA SER A 141 -3.58 -0.98 -4.89
C SER A 141 -3.56 -2.51 -4.80
N ALA A 142 -2.59 -3.17 -5.44
CA ALA A 142 -2.32 -4.59 -5.20
C ALA A 142 -0.83 -4.86 -4.99
N LEU A 143 -0.51 -5.80 -4.11
CA LEU A 143 0.81 -6.39 -3.95
C LEU A 143 0.71 -7.90 -4.23
N CYS A 144 1.84 -8.54 -4.50
CA CYS A 144 1.83 -9.95 -4.87
C CYS A 144 3.23 -10.54 -4.97
N THR A 145 3.31 -11.85 -4.86
CA THR A 145 4.50 -12.64 -5.23
C THR A 145 4.07 -13.64 -6.28
N SER A 146 4.83 -13.77 -7.36
CA SER A 146 4.60 -14.76 -8.42
C SER A 146 5.91 -15.48 -8.74
N LEU A 147 5.84 -16.76 -9.07
CA LEU A 147 7.00 -17.55 -9.48
C LEU A 147 6.64 -18.61 -10.51
N VAL A 148 7.59 -18.93 -11.38
CA VAL A 148 7.53 -20.10 -12.28
C VAL A 148 8.79 -20.92 -12.05
N ALA A 149 8.66 -22.23 -11.95
CA ALA A 149 9.79 -23.13 -11.74
C ALA A 149 9.65 -24.39 -12.60
N ILE A 150 10.79 -24.89 -13.09
CA ILE A 150 10.89 -26.15 -13.83
C ILE A 150 11.63 -27.21 -13.00
N ASP A 151 10.99 -28.36 -12.79
CA ASP A 151 11.57 -29.48 -12.05
C ASP A 151 12.69 -30.20 -12.84
N HIS A 152 13.30 -31.23 -12.25
CA HIS A 152 14.33 -32.03 -12.92
C HIS A 152 13.81 -32.88 -14.09
N ASN A 153 12.51 -33.18 -14.14
CA ASN A 153 11.86 -33.95 -15.19
C ASN A 153 11.35 -33.06 -16.34
N GLY A 154 11.48 -31.74 -16.22
CA GLY A 154 11.01 -30.75 -17.19
C GLY A 154 9.57 -30.30 -16.99
N LYS A 155 8.90 -30.70 -15.90
CA LYS A 155 7.55 -30.26 -15.56
C LYS A 155 7.59 -28.85 -14.97
N VAL A 156 6.66 -28.01 -15.40
CA VAL A 156 6.62 -26.59 -15.01
C VAL A 156 5.43 -26.31 -14.10
N PHE A 157 5.70 -25.62 -13.00
CA PHE A 157 4.72 -25.16 -12.03
C PHE A 157 4.76 -23.63 -11.94
N HIS A 158 3.60 -23.02 -11.77
CA HIS A 158 3.47 -21.57 -11.62
C HIS A 158 2.69 -21.28 -10.34
N GLY A 159 3.33 -20.66 -9.35
CA GLY A 159 2.75 -20.32 -8.06
C GLY A 159 2.61 -18.82 -7.87
N ARG A 160 1.58 -18.38 -7.12
CA ARG A 160 1.42 -16.97 -6.78
C ARG A 160 0.62 -16.72 -5.51
N ASN A 161 0.93 -15.61 -4.84
CA ASN A 161 0.15 -15.01 -3.76
C ASN A 161 -0.42 -13.70 -4.26
N LEU A 162 -1.71 -13.48 -4.04
CA LEU A 162 -2.31 -12.17 -4.19
C LEU A 162 -2.43 -11.50 -2.83
N ASP A 163 -1.82 -10.33 -2.70
CA ASP A 163 -1.92 -9.51 -1.51
C ASP A 163 -2.84 -8.32 -1.83
N PHE A 164 -3.95 -8.19 -1.11
CA PHE A 164 -4.96 -7.14 -1.35
C PHE A 164 -5.44 -6.56 -0.01
N GLY A 165 -5.93 -5.31 -0.02
CA GLY A 165 -6.48 -4.68 1.18
C GLY A 165 -5.54 -3.85 2.03
N LEU A 166 -4.34 -3.57 1.54
CA LEU A 166 -3.29 -2.95 2.34
C LEU A 166 -3.62 -1.54 2.87
N MET A 167 -4.52 -0.83 2.20
CA MET A 167 -4.88 0.57 2.49
C MET A 167 -6.26 0.75 3.13
N PHE A 168 -6.94 -0.35 3.41
CA PHE A 168 -8.29 -0.31 3.91
C PHE A 168 -8.34 -1.08 5.23
N MET A 169 -9.16 -0.63 6.17
CA MET A 169 -9.28 -1.20 7.51
C MET A 169 -9.97 -2.58 7.45
N TRP A 170 -9.29 -3.57 6.86
CA TRP A 170 -9.86 -4.85 6.45
C TRP A 170 -9.63 -5.92 7.49
N ASN A 171 -10.71 -6.64 7.84
CA ASN A 171 -10.59 -7.99 8.33
C ASN A 171 -10.51 -8.94 7.13
N VAL A 172 -9.33 -9.52 6.90
CA VAL A 172 -9.08 -10.40 5.75
C VAL A 172 -9.91 -11.68 5.83
N GLU A 173 -10.26 -12.14 7.04
CA GLU A 173 -11.12 -13.32 7.23
C GLU A 173 -12.52 -13.12 6.60
N ASP A 174 -13.10 -11.91 6.70
CA ASP A 174 -14.46 -11.62 6.23
C ASP A 174 -14.57 -11.40 4.70
N HIS A 175 -13.43 -11.27 3.98
CA HIS A 175 -13.41 -10.82 2.58
C HIS A 175 -12.71 -11.80 1.62
N THR A 176 -12.18 -12.92 2.12
CA THR A 176 -11.79 -14.04 1.24
C THR A 176 -13.01 -14.66 0.53
N ASP A 177 -14.23 -14.30 0.93
CA ASP A 177 -15.48 -14.74 0.34
C ASP A 177 -15.78 -14.18 -1.04
N ASP A 178 -15.02 -13.19 -1.51
CA ASP A 178 -15.14 -12.63 -2.86
C ASP A 178 -14.31 -13.40 -3.90
N LEU A 179 -13.51 -14.38 -3.46
CA LEU A 179 -12.67 -15.18 -4.34
C LEU A 179 -13.52 -15.96 -5.36
N LEU A 180 -13.27 -15.73 -6.64
CA LEU A 180 -14.02 -16.29 -7.74
C LEU A 180 -13.13 -17.15 -8.64
N GLN A 181 -13.47 -18.43 -8.76
CA GLN A 181 -12.83 -19.37 -9.70
C GLN A 181 -13.73 -19.58 -10.93
N LEU A 182 -13.17 -19.37 -12.12
CA LEU A 182 -13.89 -19.37 -13.39
C LEU A 182 -13.32 -20.39 -14.37
N GLU A 183 -14.22 -21.20 -14.95
CA GLU A 183 -13.98 -21.94 -16.17
C GLU A 183 -14.53 -21.15 -17.36
N PHE A 184 -13.65 -20.63 -18.20
CA PHE A 184 -14.05 -19.96 -19.43
C PHE A 184 -14.27 -21.00 -20.53
N LYS A 185 -15.47 -21.01 -21.13
CA LYS A 185 -15.85 -21.94 -22.20
C LYS A 185 -16.12 -21.18 -23.49
N LYS A 186 -15.78 -21.81 -24.63
CA LYS A 186 -16.11 -21.34 -25.99
C LYS A 186 -16.32 -22.54 -26.89
N GLY A 187 -17.33 -22.50 -27.74
CA GLY A 187 -17.81 -23.65 -28.51
C GLY A 187 -18.17 -24.86 -27.64
N GLY A 188 -18.67 -24.63 -26.43
CA GLY A 188 -18.99 -25.67 -25.44
C GLY A 188 -17.78 -26.41 -24.84
N LYS A 189 -16.55 -25.93 -25.06
CA LYS A 189 -15.31 -26.53 -24.54
C LYS A 189 -14.61 -25.60 -23.57
N LEU A 190 -13.94 -26.15 -22.57
CA LEU A 190 -13.04 -25.39 -21.69
C LEU A 190 -11.93 -24.76 -22.54
N LEU A 191 -11.78 -23.45 -22.42
CA LEU A 191 -10.73 -22.67 -23.06
C LEU A 191 -9.57 -22.41 -22.08
N PHE A 192 -9.89 -21.85 -20.91
CA PHE A 192 -8.92 -21.61 -19.83
C PHE A 192 -9.62 -21.55 -18.47
N LYS A 193 -8.83 -21.66 -17.40
CA LYS A 193 -9.27 -21.48 -16.01
C LYS A 193 -8.64 -20.22 -15.42
N ALA A 194 -9.36 -19.53 -14.55
CA ALA A 194 -8.83 -18.33 -13.90
C ALA A 194 -9.35 -18.13 -12.48
N VAL A 195 -8.61 -17.32 -11.73
CA VAL A 195 -8.98 -16.82 -10.41
C VAL A 195 -8.96 -15.30 -10.43
N THR A 196 -10.05 -14.72 -9.97
CA THR A 196 -10.25 -13.28 -9.84
C THR A 196 -11.15 -13.00 -8.62
N PHE A 197 -11.62 -11.77 -8.48
CA PHE A 197 -12.62 -11.41 -7.47
C PHE A 197 -14.01 -11.25 -8.09
N ALA A 198 -15.05 -11.56 -7.33
CA ALA A 198 -16.41 -11.19 -7.67
C ALA A 198 -16.49 -9.67 -7.92
N GLY A 199 -17.05 -9.26 -9.06
CA GLY A 199 -17.09 -7.87 -9.49
C GLY A 199 -15.98 -7.50 -10.47
N HIS A 200 -14.88 -8.26 -10.53
CA HIS A 200 -13.81 -8.05 -11.50
C HIS A 200 -14.08 -8.83 -12.81
N LEU A 201 -14.04 -8.12 -13.95
CA LEU A 201 -14.22 -8.72 -15.28
C LEU A 201 -12.89 -9.14 -15.92
N GLY A 202 -11.78 -8.57 -15.46
CA GLY A 202 -10.42 -8.91 -15.88
C GLY A 202 -9.81 -10.07 -15.10
N LEU A 203 -8.59 -10.46 -15.46
CA LEU A 203 -7.89 -11.59 -14.88
C LEU A 203 -6.60 -11.18 -14.19
N LEU A 204 -6.32 -11.85 -13.07
CA LEU A 204 -5.10 -11.69 -12.28
C LEU A 204 -4.23 -12.94 -12.29
N THR A 205 -4.87 -14.12 -12.35
CA THR A 205 -4.25 -15.43 -12.31
C THR A 205 -5.01 -16.35 -13.26
N ALA A 206 -4.34 -16.96 -14.25
CA ALA A 206 -5.01 -17.85 -15.18
C ALA A 206 -4.09 -18.92 -15.79
N VAL A 207 -4.68 -20.02 -16.23
CA VAL A 207 -4.00 -21.09 -16.97
C VAL A 207 -4.83 -21.55 -18.16
N ARG A 208 -4.20 -21.58 -19.34
CA ARG A 208 -4.72 -22.19 -20.56
C ARG A 208 -4.11 -23.60 -20.68
N PRO A 209 -4.90 -24.68 -20.47
CA PRO A 209 -4.38 -26.04 -20.40
C PRO A 209 -3.49 -26.40 -21.60
N GLY A 210 -2.28 -26.89 -21.32
CA GLY A 210 -1.32 -27.33 -22.33
C GLY A 210 -0.62 -26.21 -23.12
N ALA A 211 -0.95 -24.94 -22.86
CA ALA A 211 -0.37 -23.80 -23.58
C ALA A 211 0.50 -22.93 -22.66
N PHE A 212 -0.12 -22.16 -21.77
CA PHE A 212 0.59 -21.25 -20.87
C PHE A 212 -0.25 -20.87 -19.66
N SER A 213 0.42 -20.39 -18.62
CA SER A 213 -0.19 -19.73 -17.46
C SER A 213 0.32 -18.29 -17.33
N VAL A 214 -0.46 -17.43 -16.66
CA VAL A 214 -0.13 -16.01 -16.50
C VAL A 214 -0.56 -15.52 -15.11
N THR A 215 0.25 -14.64 -14.52
CA THR A 215 -0.09 -13.88 -13.32
C THR A 215 0.33 -12.42 -13.47
N LEU A 216 -0.48 -11.53 -12.91
CA LEU A 216 -0.28 -10.08 -12.92
C LEU A 216 0.30 -9.61 -11.60
N ASN A 217 1.42 -8.89 -11.64
CA ASN A 217 1.94 -8.16 -10.50
C ASN A 217 1.96 -6.66 -10.76
N THR A 218 1.55 -5.89 -9.75
CA THR A 218 1.60 -4.43 -9.80
C THR A 218 3.05 -3.96 -9.89
N ARG A 219 3.31 -3.04 -10.81
CA ARG A 219 4.55 -2.27 -10.87
C ARG A 219 4.22 -0.84 -10.51
N PHE A 220 4.88 -0.31 -9.48
CA PHE A 220 4.67 1.08 -9.08
C PHE A 220 5.21 2.03 -10.14
N GLY A 221 4.53 3.16 -10.33
CA GLY A 221 4.91 4.15 -11.35
C GLY A 221 3.75 4.63 -12.24
N SER A 222 2.52 4.14 -12.02
CA SER A 222 1.31 4.78 -12.58
C SER A 222 1.27 6.24 -12.11
N SER A 223 1.33 7.18 -13.05
CA SER A 223 1.30 8.59 -12.71
C SER A 223 -0.14 9.01 -12.42
N VAL A 224 -0.31 9.95 -11.49
CA VAL A 224 -1.58 10.68 -11.31
C VAL A 224 -2.07 11.24 -12.65
N ASP A 225 -1.14 11.63 -13.52
CA ASP A 225 -1.41 12.10 -14.88
C ASP A 225 -2.11 11.03 -15.74
N THR A 226 -1.67 9.76 -15.72
CA THR A 226 -2.31 8.69 -16.51
C THR A 226 -3.74 8.41 -16.04
N MET A 227 -3.97 8.33 -14.72
CA MET A 227 -5.32 8.15 -14.18
C MET A 227 -6.20 9.38 -14.44
N THR A 228 -5.64 10.59 -14.32
CA THR A 228 -6.35 11.84 -14.61
C THR A 228 -6.73 11.92 -16.10
N LYS A 229 -5.83 11.52 -17.00
CA LYS A 229 -6.13 11.42 -18.44
C LYS A 229 -7.26 10.44 -18.71
N PHE A 230 -7.23 9.26 -18.10
CA PHE A 230 -8.33 8.30 -18.20
C PHE A 230 -9.66 8.91 -17.76
N PHE A 231 -9.74 9.52 -16.57
CA PHE A 231 -11.01 10.09 -16.09
C PHE A 231 -11.48 11.32 -16.88
N THR A 232 -10.59 12.02 -17.59
CA THR A 232 -10.95 13.23 -18.35
C THR A 232 -11.21 12.97 -19.83
N SER A 233 -10.55 11.97 -20.41
CA SER A 233 -10.49 11.77 -21.87
C SER A 233 -10.72 10.31 -22.30
N GLY A 234 -10.81 9.37 -21.36
CA GLY A 234 -10.88 7.94 -21.63
C GLY A 234 -9.50 7.32 -21.93
N LEU A 235 -9.51 6.08 -22.42
CA LEU A 235 -8.32 5.38 -22.88
C LEU A 235 -7.82 5.96 -24.22
N ASP A 236 -6.50 6.02 -24.38
CA ASP A 236 -5.91 6.30 -25.70
C ASP A 236 -6.27 5.18 -26.71
N PRO A 237 -6.25 5.45 -28.03
CA PRO A 237 -6.42 4.40 -29.02
C PRO A 237 -5.43 3.25 -28.79
N ASP A 238 -5.93 2.02 -28.82
CA ASP A 238 -5.17 0.78 -28.57
C ASP A 238 -4.65 0.61 -27.13
N GLN A 239 -5.05 1.46 -26.18
CA GLN A 239 -4.74 1.31 -24.76
C GLN A 239 -5.82 0.50 -24.03
N GLN A 240 -5.39 -0.33 -23.06
CA GLN A 240 -6.27 -1.22 -22.30
C GLN A 240 -5.84 -1.28 -20.82
N PHE A 241 -6.80 -1.58 -19.93
CA PHE A 241 -6.50 -2.00 -18.55
C PHE A 241 -5.71 -3.31 -18.54
N VAL A 242 -4.72 -3.44 -17.66
CA VAL A 242 -3.79 -4.60 -17.74
C VAL A 242 -4.56 -5.90 -17.50
N MET A 243 -5.48 -5.91 -16.53
CA MET A 243 -6.31 -7.08 -16.23
C MET A 243 -7.26 -7.47 -17.37
N TYR A 244 -7.71 -6.51 -18.18
CA TYR A 244 -8.53 -6.76 -19.37
C TYR A 244 -7.67 -7.30 -20.50
N ALA A 245 -6.51 -6.68 -20.76
CA ALA A 245 -5.55 -7.16 -21.74
C ALA A 245 -5.11 -8.62 -21.46
N LEU A 246 -4.97 -9.02 -20.18
CA LEU A 246 -4.70 -10.41 -19.84
C LEU A 246 -5.85 -11.37 -20.19
N ARG A 247 -7.10 -10.94 -20.00
CA ARG A 247 -8.27 -11.72 -20.41
C ARG A 247 -8.36 -11.84 -21.93
N ASP A 248 -8.12 -10.76 -22.65
CA ASP A 248 -8.09 -10.75 -24.12
C ASP A 248 -6.99 -11.67 -24.65
N MET A 249 -5.77 -11.54 -24.11
CA MET A 249 -4.63 -12.38 -24.44
C MET A 249 -4.96 -13.87 -24.25
N ILE A 250 -5.41 -14.28 -23.07
CA ILE A 250 -5.62 -15.71 -22.82
C ILE A 250 -6.83 -16.28 -23.59
N THR A 251 -7.79 -15.44 -23.94
CA THR A 251 -8.93 -15.81 -24.78
C THR A 251 -8.48 -16.04 -26.23
N ASN A 252 -7.66 -15.14 -26.78
CA ASN A 252 -7.38 -15.07 -28.21
C ASN A 252 -6.06 -15.71 -28.64
N CYS A 253 -5.03 -15.74 -27.77
CA CYS A 253 -3.75 -16.37 -28.08
C CYS A 253 -3.79 -17.87 -27.77
N GLU A 254 -3.45 -18.70 -28.75
CA GLU A 254 -3.46 -20.16 -28.59
C GLU A 254 -2.13 -20.68 -28.04
N THR A 255 -1.04 -19.95 -28.30
CA THR A 255 0.32 -20.35 -27.95
C THR A 255 1.01 -19.38 -27.00
N PHE A 256 2.03 -19.86 -26.29
CA PHE A 256 2.87 -19.03 -25.44
C PHE A 256 3.55 -17.89 -26.22
N ASP A 257 4.07 -18.15 -27.42
CA ASP A 257 4.78 -17.14 -28.20
C ASP A 257 3.85 -16.02 -28.69
N GLU A 258 2.62 -16.35 -29.09
CA GLU A 258 1.59 -15.36 -29.41
C GLU A 258 1.22 -14.52 -28.19
N ALA A 259 1.01 -15.17 -27.05
CA ALA A 259 0.65 -14.52 -25.80
C ALA A 259 1.77 -13.59 -25.30
N LYS A 260 3.02 -14.07 -25.29
CA LYS A 260 4.19 -13.27 -24.90
C LYS A 260 4.36 -12.05 -25.81
N LYS A 261 4.22 -12.24 -27.13
CA LYS A 261 4.29 -11.14 -28.09
C LYS A 261 3.17 -10.12 -27.89
N TYR A 262 1.92 -10.58 -27.68
CA TYR A 262 0.79 -9.71 -27.38
C TYR A 262 1.14 -8.81 -26.18
N ILE A 263 1.61 -9.44 -25.10
CA ILE A 263 2.01 -8.72 -23.90
C ILE A 263 3.14 -7.74 -24.22
N GLU A 264 4.23 -8.10 -24.88
CA GLU A 264 5.32 -7.15 -25.15
C GLU A 264 4.91 -5.87 -25.89
N THR A 265 3.86 -5.92 -26.70
CA THR A 265 3.49 -4.83 -27.62
C THR A 265 2.24 -4.05 -27.22
N GLU A 266 1.36 -4.61 -26.41
CA GLU A 266 0.07 -4.00 -26.05
C GLU A 266 0.26 -2.69 -25.25
N GLN A 267 -0.53 -1.65 -25.55
CA GLN A 267 -0.48 -0.40 -24.78
C GLN A 267 -1.32 -0.54 -23.51
N PHE A 268 -0.72 -0.27 -22.36
CA PHE A 268 -1.38 -0.40 -21.06
C PHE A 268 -1.66 0.94 -20.41
N LEU A 269 -2.68 0.97 -19.54
CA LEU A 269 -2.92 2.12 -18.68
C LEU A 269 -1.88 2.23 -17.55
N ALA A 270 -1.38 1.11 -17.04
CA ALA A 270 -0.41 1.07 -15.95
C ALA A 270 0.80 0.19 -16.29
N PRO A 271 1.99 0.50 -15.75
CA PRO A 271 3.09 -0.43 -15.76
C PRO A 271 2.75 -1.69 -14.94
N ALA A 272 3.34 -2.82 -15.31
CA ALA A 272 3.09 -4.10 -14.66
C ALA A 272 4.29 -5.04 -14.76
N TYR A 273 4.27 -6.11 -13.95
CA TYR A 273 5.04 -7.31 -14.25
C TYR A 273 4.09 -8.43 -14.61
N ILE A 274 4.38 -9.12 -15.70
CA ILE A 274 3.56 -10.21 -16.20
C ILE A 274 4.42 -11.46 -16.19
N THR A 275 4.11 -12.34 -15.24
CA THR A 275 4.82 -13.61 -15.09
C THR A 275 4.08 -14.67 -15.89
N MET A 276 4.77 -15.40 -16.76
CA MET A 276 4.18 -16.39 -17.65
C MET A 276 4.95 -17.70 -17.59
N GLY A 277 4.22 -18.82 -17.59
CA GLY A 277 4.79 -20.17 -17.65
C GLY A 277 4.31 -20.92 -18.88
N HIS A 278 5.14 -21.80 -19.42
CA HIS A 278 4.80 -22.72 -20.51
C HIS A 278 5.47 -24.09 -20.27
N SER A 279 5.18 -25.10 -21.08
CA SER A 279 5.64 -26.49 -20.86
C SER A 279 7.16 -26.71 -20.88
N LYS A 280 7.97 -25.68 -21.16
CA LYS A 280 9.45 -25.78 -21.19
C LYS A 280 10.16 -24.71 -20.36
N GLY A 281 9.45 -23.85 -19.65
CA GLY A 281 10.05 -22.76 -18.90
C GLY A 281 9.06 -21.68 -18.49
N GLY A 282 9.59 -20.49 -18.24
CA GLY A 282 8.82 -19.33 -17.82
C GLY A 282 9.60 -18.05 -17.96
N VAL A 283 8.88 -16.94 -17.93
CA VAL A 283 9.41 -15.58 -18.09
C VAL A 283 8.68 -14.62 -17.16
N VAL A 284 9.39 -13.62 -16.66
CA VAL A 284 8.81 -12.39 -16.12
C VAL A 284 9.06 -11.30 -17.14
N VAL A 285 7.99 -10.69 -17.65
CA VAL A 285 8.07 -9.52 -18.52
C VAL A 285 7.80 -8.28 -17.68
N THR A 286 8.82 -7.42 -17.53
CA THR A 286 8.67 -6.11 -16.90
C THR A 286 8.17 -5.11 -17.95
N ARG A 287 7.01 -4.51 -17.70
CA ARG A 287 6.29 -3.66 -18.66
C ARG A 287 6.21 -2.22 -18.20
N SER A 288 6.58 -1.30 -19.08
CA SER A 288 6.07 0.06 -19.06
C SER A 288 4.71 0.11 -19.78
N ILE A 289 4.06 1.27 -19.77
CA ILE A 289 2.77 1.46 -20.45
C ILE A 289 2.86 1.23 -21.98
N THR A 290 4.04 1.37 -22.59
CA THR A 290 4.21 1.30 -24.05
C THR A 290 4.90 0.04 -24.56
N GLY A 291 5.54 -0.76 -23.68
CA GLY A 291 6.34 -1.90 -24.14
C GLY A 291 7.07 -2.64 -23.02
N ALA A 292 7.89 -3.61 -23.39
CA ALA A 292 8.70 -4.40 -22.46
C ALA A 292 10.04 -3.71 -22.18
N ASP A 293 10.31 -3.45 -20.90
CA ASP A 293 11.55 -2.83 -20.43
C ASP A 293 12.62 -3.92 -20.15
N HIS A 294 12.20 -5.11 -19.73
CA HIS A 294 13.08 -6.21 -19.37
C HIS A 294 12.36 -7.58 -19.38
N GLU A 295 13.13 -8.65 -19.58
CA GLU A 295 12.67 -10.02 -19.44
C GLU A 295 13.62 -10.85 -18.58
N ALA A 296 13.10 -11.50 -17.54
CA ALA A 296 13.81 -12.56 -16.82
C ALA A 296 13.30 -13.91 -17.29
N VAL A 297 14.15 -14.72 -17.92
CA VAL A 297 13.77 -16.01 -18.52
C VAL A 297 14.44 -17.16 -17.78
N ILE A 298 13.71 -18.25 -17.52
CA ILE A 298 14.30 -19.48 -16.97
C ILE A 298 15.40 -20.00 -17.92
N ASN A 299 16.60 -20.15 -17.38
CA ASN A 299 17.76 -20.73 -18.05
C ASN A 299 18.40 -21.83 -17.17
N THR A 300 17.99 -23.09 -17.38
CA THR A 300 18.45 -24.22 -16.56
C THR A 300 19.95 -24.55 -16.70
N LYS A 301 20.69 -23.83 -17.55
CA LYS A 301 22.16 -23.95 -17.64
C LYS A 301 22.86 -23.16 -16.52
N GLU A 302 22.15 -22.23 -15.89
CA GLU A 302 22.66 -21.46 -14.75
C GLU A 302 22.31 -22.15 -13.43
N SER A 303 23.18 -22.01 -12.41
CA SER A 303 23.06 -22.74 -11.14
C SER A 303 21.69 -22.57 -10.46
N ASN A 304 21.11 -21.37 -10.52
CA ASN A 304 19.80 -21.05 -9.96
C ASN A 304 18.79 -20.60 -11.04
N GLY A 305 19.09 -20.84 -12.33
CA GLY A 305 18.25 -20.38 -13.44
C GLY A 305 17.06 -21.30 -13.74
N TRP A 306 16.66 -22.17 -12.80
CA TRP A 306 15.54 -23.11 -12.97
C TRP A 306 14.20 -22.56 -12.49
N TYR A 307 14.17 -21.31 -12.04
CA TYR A 307 12.95 -20.58 -11.69
C TYR A 307 13.11 -19.08 -11.96
N VAL A 308 11.99 -18.38 -12.03
CA VAL A 308 11.90 -16.92 -11.95
C VAL A 308 10.92 -16.56 -10.84
N LEU A 309 11.18 -15.47 -10.12
CA LEU A 309 10.35 -14.97 -9.03
C LEU A 309 10.23 -13.45 -9.15
N GLN A 310 9.02 -12.93 -9.06
CA GLN A 310 8.71 -11.52 -9.16
C GLN A 310 7.78 -11.11 -8.02
N THR A 311 8.09 -9.97 -7.39
CA THR A 311 7.23 -9.32 -6.40
C THR A 311 6.63 -8.05 -7.02
N ASN A 312 6.98 -6.87 -6.52
CA ASN A 312 6.48 -5.58 -6.98
C ASN A 312 7.62 -4.58 -7.31
N TYR A 313 8.87 -5.04 -7.31
CA TYR A 313 10.06 -4.22 -7.54
C TYR A 313 10.82 -4.62 -8.79
N ASP A 314 11.45 -3.62 -9.43
CA ASP A 314 12.23 -3.82 -10.65
C ASP A 314 13.48 -4.64 -10.35
N TRP A 315 13.90 -5.45 -11.32
CA TRP A 315 15.01 -6.39 -11.20
C TRP A 315 16.36 -5.72 -10.85
N ASP A 316 16.51 -4.43 -11.16
CA ASP A 316 17.71 -3.63 -10.92
C ASP A 316 17.59 -2.72 -9.68
N LYS A 317 16.49 -2.84 -8.92
CA LYS A 317 16.25 -2.05 -7.70
C LYS A 317 16.11 -2.97 -6.49
N PRO A 318 16.59 -2.53 -5.31
CA PRO A 318 16.27 -3.24 -4.08
C PRO A 318 14.78 -3.11 -3.76
N ASP A 319 14.22 -4.16 -3.16
CA ASP A 319 12.91 -4.09 -2.52
C ASP A 319 12.88 -2.92 -1.51
N LYS A 320 11.70 -2.31 -1.33
CA LYS A 320 11.51 -1.33 -0.26
C LYS A 320 11.70 -2.04 1.08
N TYR A 321 12.35 -1.36 2.04
CA TYR A 321 12.74 -1.95 3.33
C TYR A 321 11.58 -2.62 4.09
N LEU A 322 10.38 -2.09 3.94
CA LEU A 322 9.16 -2.55 4.63
C LEU A 322 8.44 -3.68 3.89
N ASP A 323 8.93 -4.03 2.70
CA ASP A 323 8.34 -5.00 1.78
C ASP A 323 9.41 -5.91 1.13
N GLN A 324 10.27 -6.50 1.95
CA GLN A 324 11.34 -7.37 1.48
C GLN A 324 10.84 -8.80 1.21
N ARG A 325 10.19 -9.03 0.07
CA ARG A 325 9.65 -10.36 -0.32
C ARG A 325 10.51 -11.07 -1.36
N THR A 326 11.27 -10.35 -2.17
CA THR A 326 12.04 -10.91 -3.29
C THR A 326 13.20 -11.75 -2.80
N GLU A 327 14.03 -11.21 -1.90
CA GLU A 327 15.22 -11.92 -1.40
C GLU A 327 14.85 -13.14 -0.53
N PRO A 328 13.93 -13.05 0.45
CA PRO A 328 13.45 -14.21 1.18
C PRO A 328 12.84 -15.31 0.29
N GLY A 329 12.01 -14.92 -0.68
CA GLY A 329 11.40 -15.88 -1.62
C GLY A 329 12.46 -16.61 -2.45
N ASN A 330 13.46 -15.88 -2.96
CA ASN A 330 14.60 -16.47 -3.69
C ASN A 330 15.42 -17.42 -2.81
N LYS A 331 15.75 -17.02 -1.57
CA LYS A 331 16.45 -17.89 -0.63
C LYS A 331 15.65 -19.16 -0.36
N CYS A 332 14.34 -19.04 -0.20
CA CYS A 332 13.48 -20.19 0.07
C CYS A 332 13.35 -21.12 -1.15
N MET A 333 13.31 -20.60 -2.38
CA MET A 333 13.42 -21.40 -3.60
C MET A 333 14.76 -22.13 -3.69
N GLN A 334 15.87 -21.46 -3.41
CA GLN A 334 17.19 -22.09 -3.41
C GLN A 334 17.30 -23.19 -2.35
N GLN A 335 16.72 -22.96 -1.16
CA GLN A 335 16.63 -23.96 -0.09
C GLN A 335 15.75 -25.14 -0.50
N LEU A 336 14.57 -24.90 -1.11
CA LEU A 336 13.73 -25.94 -1.68
C LEU A 336 14.54 -26.81 -2.65
N GLY A 337 15.30 -26.17 -3.53
CA GLY A 337 16.09 -26.84 -4.55
C GLY A 337 15.22 -27.44 -5.64
N ARG A 338 15.83 -27.63 -6.82
CA ARG A 338 15.10 -28.05 -8.02
C ARG A 338 14.46 -29.45 -7.89
N ASP A 339 15.06 -30.35 -7.11
CA ASP A 339 14.55 -31.71 -6.87
C ASP A 339 13.18 -31.74 -6.18
N ARG A 340 12.82 -30.66 -5.46
CA ARG A 340 11.55 -30.56 -4.72
C ARG A 340 10.56 -29.59 -5.36
N VAL A 341 10.80 -29.18 -6.60
CA VAL A 341 9.85 -28.41 -7.40
C VAL A 341 8.65 -29.29 -7.73
N THR A 342 7.62 -29.17 -6.91
CA THR A 342 6.35 -29.88 -6.95
C THR A 342 5.23 -28.90 -6.58
N LYS A 343 3.95 -29.26 -6.77
CA LYS A 343 2.85 -28.38 -6.36
C LYS A 343 2.90 -28.06 -4.86
N GLU A 344 3.28 -29.04 -4.04
CA GLU A 344 3.47 -28.91 -2.60
C GLU A 344 4.70 -28.04 -2.27
N GLY A 345 5.82 -28.26 -2.97
CA GLY A 345 7.04 -27.48 -2.76
C GLY A 345 6.87 -26.00 -3.11
N ILE A 346 6.20 -25.71 -4.23
CA ILE A 346 5.85 -24.34 -4.60
C ILE A 346 4.90 -23.72 -3.57
N PHE A 347 3.88 -24.47 -3.12
CA PHE A 347 2.99 -24.01 -2.06
C PHE A 347 3.71 -23.69 -0.74
N GLN A 348 4.74 -24.47 -0.37
CA GLN A 348 5.58 -24.18 0.81
C GLN A 348 6.32 -22.86 0.67
N VAL A 349 6.93 -22.59 -0.49
CA VAL A 349 7.62 -21.32 -0.74
C VAL A 349 6.63 -20.16 -0.68
N MET A 350 5.46 -20.30 -1.30
CA MET A 350 4.41 -19.28 -1.25
C MET A 350 3.84 -19.07 0.16
N SER A 351 3.87 -20.11 1.01
CA SER A 351 3.43 -20.04 2.42
C SER A 351 4.53 -19.55 3.37
N SER A 352 5.71 -19.19 2.86
CA SER A 352 6.83 -18.71 3.66
C SER A 352 6.72 -17.22 3.92
N LYS A 353 6.97 -16.79 5.16
CA LYS A 353 6.96 -15.37 5.52
C LYS A 353 8.26 -14.71 5.01
N PRO A 354 8.21 -13.51 4.42
CA PRO A 354 7.06 -12.60 4.29
C PRO A 354 6.27 -12.71 2.97
N ASN A 355 6.57 -13.68 2.09
CA ASN A 355 5.78 -13.89 0.87
C ASN A 355 4.32 -14.22 1.19
N LEU A 356 4.07 -15.02 2.23
CA LEU A 356 2.81 -15.06 2.96
C LEU A 356 2.80 -13.94 4.00
N ASN A 357 1.81 -13.07 3.94
CA ASN A 357 1.64 -11.96 4.84
C ASN A 357 0.15 -11.75 5.17
N LYS A 358 -0.15 -10.81 6.06
CA LYS A 358 -1.51 -10.51 6.51
C LYS A 358 -2.43 -10.00 5.40
N ALA A 359 -1.88 -9.44 4.32
CA ALA A 359 -2.67 -9.00 3.17
C ALA A 359 -2.87 -10.12 2.13
N THR A 360 -2.23 -11.28 2.29
CA THR A 360 -2.37 -12.40 1.36
C THR A 360 -3.79 -12.97 1.42
N VAL A 361 -4.57 -12.74 0.37
CA VAL A 361 -5.95 -13.22 0.25
C VAL A 361 -5.98 -14.67 -0.20
N TYR A 362 -5.18 -15.00 -1.22
CA TYR A 362 -5.10 -16.37 -1.73
C TYR A 362 -3.71 -16.73 -2.22
N THR A 363 -3.43 -18.04 -2.19
CA THR A 363 -2.33 -18.67 -2.91
C THR A 363 -2.89 -19.55 -4.00
N THR A 364 -2.35 -19.45 -5.21
CA THR A 364 -2.67 -20.35 -6.32
C THR A 364 -1.42 -21.07 -6.79
N VAL A 365 -1.52 -22.37 -7.07
CA VAL A 365 -0.50 -23.17 -7.76
C VAL A 365 -1.10 -23.78 -9.01
N MET A 366 -0.45 -23.60 -10.15
CA MET A 366 -0.90 -24.07 -11.46
C MET A 366 0.07 -25.09 -12.05
N GLU A 367 -0.49 -26.14 -12.65
CA GLU A 367 0.22 -27.09 -13.49
C GLU A 367 -0.13 -26.79 -14.95
N ILE A 368 0.86 -26.40 -15.74
CA ILE A 368 0.60 -25.87 -17.10
C ILE A 368 0.06 -26.94 -18.05
N ASP A 369 0.68 -28.12 -18.06
CA ASP A 369 0.34 -29.17 -19.03
C ASP A 369 -1.07 -29.72 -18.84
N SER A 370 -1.49 -29.94 -17.59
CA SER A 370 -2.84 -30.40 -17.26
C SER A 370 -3.87 -29.26 -17.23
N GLY A 371 -3.41 -28.02 -17.01
CA GLY A 371 -4.28 -26.89 -16.72
C GLY A 371 -4.96 -26.98 -15.35
N GLU A 372 -4.41 -27.77 -14.43
CA GLU A 372 -4.88 -27.78 -13.04
C GLU A 372 -4.49 -26.48 -12.35
N LEU A 373 -5.42 -25.97 -11.54
CA LEU A 373 -5.29 -24.74 -10.79
C LEU A 373 -5.83 -25.01 -9.39
N TYR A 374 -4.94 -24.93 -8.40
CA TYR A 374 -5.27 -25.16 -6.99
C TYR A 374 -5.17 -23.85 -6.22
N THR A 375 -6.30 -23.38 -5.69
CA THR A 375 -6.37 -22.14 -4.94
C THR A 375 -6.75 -22.38 -3.49
N PHE A 376 -6.06 -21.68 -2.60
CA PHE A 376 -6.26 -21.70 -1.16
C PHE A 376 -6.54 -20.28 -0.71
N LYS A 377 -7.67 -20.06 -0.04
CA LYS A 377 -7.83 -18.86 0.80
C LYS A 377 -6.77 -18.91 1.90
N GLN A 378 -6.05 -17.81 2.07
CA GLN A 378 -4.96 -17.74 3.03
C GLN A 378 -5.35 -16.93 4.25
N ASP A 379 -4.74 -17.34 5.37
CA ASP A 379 -4.64 -16.57 6.58
C ASP A 379 -3.19 -16.67 7.05
N CYS A 380 -2.71 -15.60 7.68
CA CYS A 380 -1.38 -15.55 8.23
C CYS A 380 -1.43 -15.30 9.74
N LYS A 381 -1.33 -16.40 10.49
CA LYS A 381 -1.33 -16.38 11.95
C LYS A 381 -0.17 -15.59 12.52
N ASP A 382 -0.48 -14.83 13.57
CA ASP A 382 0.52 -14.04 14.27
C ASP A 382 1.59 -14.92 14.92
N PRO A 383 2.85 -14.44 14.96
CA PRO A 383 3.32 -13.16 14.41
C PRO A 383 3.43 -13.20 12.88
N CYS A 384 2.77 -12.29 12.16
CA CYS A 384 2.88 -12.22 10.70
C CYS A 384 3.02 -10.79 10.18
N TRP A 385 3.80 -10.65 9.11
CA TRP A 385 4.03 -9.36 8.46
C TRP A 385 2.70 -8.75 8.02
N MET A 386 2.43 -7.51 8.45
CA MET A 386 1.36 -6.69 7.90
C MET A 386 2.03 -5.44 7.36
N LEU A 387 1.97 -5.26 6.04
CA LEU A 387 2.73 -4.24 5.34
C LEU A 387 2.32 -2.80 5.72
N LEU A 388 1.24 -2.55 6.49
CA LEU A 388 0.82 -1.16 6.77
C LEU A 388 -0.12 -0.81 7.95
N PRO A 389 -0.36 -1.62 8.99
CA PRO A 389 -0.89 -1.02 10.22
C PRO A 389 -0.59 -1.81 11.51
N ARG A 390 0.62 -1.77 12.05
CA ARG A 390 0.76 -1.89 13.53
C ARG A 390 0.59 -0.56 14.25
N LEU A 391 0.33 0.54 13.54
CA LEU A 391 -0.12 1.79 14.16
C LEU A 391 -1.52 2.23 13.78
N LEU A 392 -1.93 2.02 12.51
CA LEU A 392 -3.27 2.37 12.05
C LEU A 392 -4.36 1.44 12.60
N LEU A 393 -4.04 0.19 12.97
CA LEU A 393 -4.98 -0.67 13.69
C LEU A 393 -5.02 -0.34 15.18
N ILE A 394 -3.91 0.12 15.78
CA ILE A 394 -3.87 0.37 17.23
C ILE A 394 -4.74 1.57 17.61
N LEU A 395 -4.88 2.61 16.79
CA LEU A 395 -5.73 3.76 17.15
C LEU A 395 -7.24 3.47 17.19
N PRO A 396 -7.86 2.78 16.22
CA PRO A 396 -9.27 2.38 16.30
C PRO A 396 -9.50 1.14 17.18
N SER A 397 -8.55 0.19 17.24
CA SER A 397 -8.70 -0.98 18.13
C SER A 397 -8.39 -0.65 19.61
N LEU A 398 -7.64 0.40 19.94
CA LEU A 398 -7.62 0.95 21.31
C LEU A 398 -8.95 1.62 21.69
N LEU A 399 -9.77 2.00 20.71
CA LEU A 399 -11.11 2.55 20.93
C LEU A 399 -12.22 1.48 20.91
N LEU A 400 -11.98 0.30 20.32
CA LEU A 400 -13.04 -0.70 20.09
C LEU A 400 -12.67 -2.18 20.35
N ALA A 401 -11.41 -2.55 20.61
CA ALA A 401 -11.06 -3.93 20.92
C ALA A 401 -11.17 -4.19 22.43
N GLU A 402 -12.09 -5.07 22.80
CA GLU A 402 -12.04 -5.79 24.07
C GLU A 402 -10.83 -6.74 24.06
N VAL A 403 -9.65 -6.19 24.34
CA VAL A 403 -8.48 -6.98 24.73
C VAL A 403 -8.78 -7.58 26.11
N GLN A 404 -8.50 -8.87 26.29
CA GLN A 404 -8.63 -9.57 27.57
C GLN A 404 -7.69 -8.97 28.63
N ASN A 405 -8.07 -7.85 29.21
CA ASN A 405 -7.39 -7.19 30.31
C ASN A 405 -8.29 -7.20 31.54
N THR A 406 -7.70 -7.29 32.73
CA THR A 406 -8.48 -7.32 33.97
C THR A 406 -9.15 -5.96 34.19
N PRO A 407 -10.29 -5.89 34.89
CA PRO A 407 -10.93 -4.62 35.26
C PRO A 407 -10.01 -3.64 36.00
N GLU A 408 -8.93 -4.15 36.60
CA GLU A 408 -7.96 -3.39 37.41
C GLU A 408 -6.76 -2.89 36.59
N ASN A 409 -6.44 -3.49 35.44
CA ASN A 409 -5.39 -3.02 34.52
C ASN A 409 -5.82 -3.19 33.05
N PRO A 410 -6.73 -2.33 32.54
CA PRO A 410 -7.25 -2.42 31.18
C PRO A 410 -6.21 -2.17 30.07
N TRP A 411 -4.98 -1.79 30.41
CA TRP A 411 -3.94 -1.35 29.46
C TRP A 411 -2.61 -2.12 29.58
N GLY A 412 -2.49 -3.08 30.48
CA GLY A 412 -1.29 -3.92 30.65
C GLY A 412 -0.04 -3.12 31.02
N GLU A 413 1.03 -3.27 30.23
CA GLU A 413 2.30 -2.54 30.36
C GLU A 413 2.21 -1.07 29.89
N PHE A 414 1.15 -0.71 29.16
CA PHE A 414 0.89 0.65 28.68
C PHE A 414 -0.09 1.41 29.58
N ALA A 415 -0.31 0.92 30.80
CA ALA A 415 -1.18 1.57 31.76
C ALA A 415 -0.73 3.01 32.04
N PRO A 416 -1.68 3.97 32.11
CA PRO A 416 -1.37 5.33 32.53
C PRO A 416 -0.67 5.30 33.88
N ASP A 417 0.57 5.79 33.90
CA ASP A 417 1.37 5.88 35.10
C ASP A 417 1.20 7.29 35.72
N CYS A 418 0.37 7.37 36.76
CA CYS A 418 0.12 8.63 37.44
C CYS A 418 1.30 8.98 38.36
N GLN A 419 2.14 9.90 37.92
CA GLN A 419 3.31 10.37 38.66
C GLN A 419 3.00 11.41 39.74
N ALA A 420 1.73 11.67 40.06
CA ALA A 420 1.33 12.70 41.03
C ALA A 420 1.81 12.39 42.47
N ASP A 421 1.91 11.11 42.81
CA ASP A 421 2.37 10.63 44.13
C ASP A 421 3.87 10.27 44.15
N ALA A 422 4.57 10.40 43.02
CA ALA A 422 5.99 10.10 42.91
C ALA A 422 6.86 11.22 43.54
N SER A 423 8.15 10.93 43.75
CA SER A 423 9.11 11.98 44.11
C SER A 423 9.12 13.07 43.04
N SER A 424 9.22 14.34 43.45
CA SER A 424 9.20 15.49 42.55
C SER A 424 10.08 15.29 41.31
N LEU A 425 9.44 15.27 40.14
CA LEU A 425 10.10 15.24 38.83
C LEU A 425 10.57 16.64 38.38
N TRP A 426 10.28 17.68 39.15
CA TRP A 426 10.70 19.05 38.87
C TRP A 426 12.21 19.22 38.96
N ASP A 427 12.83 19.67 37.87
CA ASP A 427 14.26 19.93 37.76
C ASP A 427 14.49 21.29 37.10
N GLU A 428 14.87 22.28 37.90
CA GLU A 428 15.15 23.64 37.43
C GLU A 428 16.35 23.71 36.48
N SER A 429 17.27 22.74 36.52
CA SER A 429 18.41 22.74 35.61
C SER A 429 18.01 22.51 34.15
N ARG A 430 16.80 22.01 33.92
CA ARG A 430 16.22 21.75 32.59
C ARG A 430 15.40 22.91 32.04
N THR A 431 15.23 24.01 32.79
CA THR A 431 14.46 25.15 32.29
C THR A 431 15.27 25.96 31.29
N GLU A 432 14.73 26.19 30.10
CA GLU A 432 15.32 27.11 29.14
C GLU A 432 15.35 28.52 29.72
N THR A 433 16.53 29.15 29.72
CA THR A 433 16.78 30.44 30.35
C THR A 433 16.96 31.57 29.34
N LYS A 434 17.23 31.25 28.07
CA LYS A 434 17.35 32.25 27.01
C LYS A 434 15.97 32.64 26.50
N TRP A 435 15.62 33.92 26.70
CA TRP A 435 14.42 34.55 26.17
C TRP A 435 14.79 35.49 25.01
N TYR A 436 14.10 35.37 23.89
CA TYR A 436 14.23 36.28 22.77
C TYR A 436 13.19 37.39 22.88
N SER A 437 13.61 38.63 22.72
CA SER A 437 12.73 39.79 22.81
C SER A 437 12.17 40.13 21.42
N ILE A 438 10.86 39.94 21.24
CA ILE A 438 10.16 40.30 20.00
C ILE A 438 9.55 41.69 20.19
N ASP A 439 10.19 42.69 19.59
CA ASP A 439 9.79 44.10 19.67
C ASP A 439 8.78 44.42 18.56
N LEU A 440 7.51 44.57 18.94
CA LEU A 440 6.39 44.79 18.03
C LEU A 440 6.39 46.22 17.44
N ASP A 441 7.17 47.15 17.98
CA ASP A 441 7.33 48.50 17.43
C ASP A 441 8.37 48.57 16.30
N LYS A 442 9.17 47.51 16.12
CA LYS A 442 10.05 47.39 14.94
C LYS A 442 9.24 47.05 13.69
N GLU A 443 9.82 47.40 12.55
CA GLU A 443 9.39 46.92 11.23
C GLU A 443 9.24 45.40 11.25
N ASP A 444 8.16 44.89 10.64
CA ASP A 444 7.81 43.45 10.63
C ASP A 444 9.01 42.58 10.23
N HIS A 445 9.84 43.09 9.32
CA HIS A 445 11.04 42.40 8.85
C HIS A 445 12.09 42.13 9.95
N ASP A 446 12.22 43.03 10.92
CA ASP A 446 13.32 43.00 11.89
C ASP A 446 12.96 42.34 13.22
N ARG A 447 11.68 42.04 13.46
CA ARG A 447 11.17 41.50 14.73
C ARG A 447 11.81 40.16 15.10
N TRP A 448 11.99 39.29 14.12
CA TRP A 448 12.46 37.91 14.31
C TRP A 448 13.95 37.73 14.02
N ARG A 449 14.70 38.80 13.75
CA ARG A 449 16.10 38.76 13.28
C ARG A 449 17.02 37.94 14.16
N GLU A 450 16.93 38.08 15.48
CA GLU A 450 17.79 37.34 16.41
C GLU A 450 17.47 35.84 16.39
N VAL A 451 16.18 35.48 16.39
CA VAL A 451 15.72 34.09 16.30
C VAL A 451 16.14 33.47 14.96
N ALA A 452 15.92 34.19 13.85
CA ALA A 452 16.29 33.73 12.51
C ALA A 452 17.79 33.42 12.39
N ASN A 453 18.65 34.31 12.90
CA ASN A 453 20.10 34.13 12.85
C ASN A 453 20.57 32.93 13.69
N ASP A 454 19.97 32.71 14.86
CA ASP A 454 20.41 31.67 15.79
C ASP A 454 19.88 30.27 15.43
N PHE A 455 18.75 30.18 14.71
CA PHE A 455 18.07 28.91 14.43
C PHE A 455 17.98 28.52 12.94
N ALA A 456 18.50 29.31 12.00
CA ALA A 456 18.48 28.97 10.57
C ALA A 456 19.01 27.53 10.28
N PRO A 457 20.11 27.05 10.89
CA PRO A 457 20.57 25.67 10.70
C PRO A 457 19.56 24.62 11.19
N GLN A 458 18.95 24.84 12.36
CA GLN A 458 17.99 23.93 12.98
C GLN A 458 16.68 23.88 12.17
N MET A 459 16.24 25.03 11.64
CA MET A 459 15.08 25.11 10.75
C MET A 459 15.33 24.31 9.47
N SER A 460 16.52 24.46 8.87
CA SER A 460 16.94 23.70 7.70
C SER A 460 16.98 22.19 7.99
N ALA A 461 17.44 21.78 9.17
CA ALA A 461 17.45 20.39 9.59
C ALA A 461 16.04 19.80 9.71
N ALA A 462 15.11 20.52 10.33
CA ALA A 462 13.70 20.08 10.43
C ALA A 462 13.05 19.93 9.03
N ILE A 463 13.27 20.89 8.12
CA ILE A 463 12.79 20.83 6.74
C ILE A 463 13.39 19.62 6.00
N ALA A 464 14.69 19.33 6.20
CA ALA A 464 15.35 18.20 5.57
C ALA A 464 14.73 16.85 5.98
N VAL A 465 14.27 16.71 7.23
CA VAL A 465 13.55 15.51 7.71
C VAL A 465 12.23 15.36 6.96
N VAL A 466 11.46 16.45 6.82
CA VAL A 466 10.18 16.44 6.07
C VAL A 466 10.40 16.11 4.60
N LYS A 467 11.41 16.70 3.96
CA LYS A 467 11.79 16.41 2.58
C LYS A 467 12.18 14.95 2.39
N THR A 468 13.04 14.44 3.26
CA THR A 468 13.49 13.04 3.21
C THR A 468 12.30 12.08 3.30
N MET A 469 11.31 12.40 4.14
CA MET A 469 10.07 11.62 4.19
C MET A 469 9.31 11.69 2.86
N ALA A 470 9.09 12.89 2.30
CA ALA A 470 8.38 13.05 1.04
C ALA A 470 9.03 12.26 -0.11
N ASP A 471 10.35 12.39 -0.27
CA ASP A 471 11.10 11.73 -1.35
C ASP A 471 11.13 10.20 -1.19
N SER A 472 11.29 9.71 0.05
CA SER A 472 11.45 8.27 0.31
C SER A 472 10.17 7.46 0.13
N PHE A 473 9.01 8.04 0.45
CA PHE A 473 7.73 7.33 0.48
C PHE A 473 6.86 7.56 -0.76
N LEU A 474 6.93 8.75 -1.36
CA LEU A 474 6.02 9.15 -2.44
C LEU A 474 6.76 9.35 -3.78
N GLY A 475 8.10 9.30 -3.76
CA GLY A 475 8.96 9.44 -4.93
C GLY A 475 9.54 10.85 -5.07
N GLU A 476 10.60 10.98 -5.87
CA GLU A 476 11.44 12.20 -5.98
C GLU A 476 10.68 13.44 -6.50
N GLU A 477 9.56 13.26 -7.20
CA GLU A 477 8.72 14.37 -7.70
C GLU A 477 7.78 14.95 -6.64
N THR A 478 7.68 14.33 -5.46
CA THR A 478 6.74 14.72 -4.40
C THR A 478 7.12 16.04 -3.75
N TRP A 479 8.39 16.22 -3.41
CA TRP A 479 8.83 17.45 -2.76
C TRP A 479 8.61 18.68 -3.64
N PRO A 480 9.00 18.69 -4.94
CA PRO A 480 8.65 19.76 -5.87
C PRO A 480 7.13 20.02 -5.95
N ALA A 481 6.31 18.97 -5.99
CA ALA A 481 4.85 19.10 -6.04
C ALA A 481 4.28 19.75 -4.76
N LEU A 482 4.76 19.36 -3.58
CA LEU A 482 4.38 19.96 -2.30
C LEU A 482 4.74 21.44 -2.25
N LEU A 483 5.96 21.80 -2.65
CA LEU A 483 6.38 23.20 -2.71
C LEU A 483 5.53 24.01 -3.71
N HIS A 484 5.16 23.41 -4.84
CA HIS A 484 4.26 24.06 -5.81
C HIS A 484 2.88 24.37 -5.21
N LEU A 485 2.33 23.47 -4.40
CA LEU A 485 1.02 23.63 -3.76
C LEU A 485 0.99 24.73 -2.70
N VAL A 486 2.08 24.88 -1.94
CA VAL A 486 2.16 25.90 -0.87
C VAL A 486 2.73 27.24 -1.34
N LYS A 487 3.09 27.35 -2.63
CA LYS A 487 3.72 28.54 -3.22
C LYS A 487 2.94 29.84 -2.98
N SER A 488 1.60 29.78 -3.03
CA SER A 488 0.75 30.95 -2.82
C SER A 488 0.35 31.18 -1.36
N THR A 489 0.63 30.23 -0.46
CA THR A 489 0.20 30.30 0.94
C THR A 489 0.68 31.56 1.68
N PRO A 490 1.96 32.00 1.59
CA PRO A 490 2.38 33.19 2.31
C PRO A 490 1.56 34.44 1.94
N ASP A 491 1.08 34.54 0.69
CA ASP A 491 0.28 35.68 0.26
C ASP A 491 -1.18 35.66 0.72
N MET A 492 -1.67 34.49 1.16
CA MET A 492 -3.00 34.27 1.73
C MET A 492 -3.07 34.55 3.24
N LEU A 493 -1.92 34.69 3.91
CA LEU A 493 -1.86 35.00 5.34
C LEU A 493 -2.20 36.47 5.61
N THR A 494 -2.72 36.74 6.80
CA THR A 494 -3.02 38.10 7.26
C THR A 494 -1.78 38.76 7.84
N GLU A 495 -1.71 40.10 7.80
CA GLU A 495 -0.68 40.84 8.54
C GLU A 495 -0.86 40.68 10.06
N PRO A 496 0.24 40.63 10.84
CA PRO A 496 1.65 40.78 10.40
C PRO A 496 2.31 39.47 9.93
N TYR A 497 1.64 38.31 10.06
CA TYR A 497 2.22 37.00 9.78
C TYR A 497 2.74 36.84 8.35
N LYS A 498 2.04 37.44 7.38
CA LYS A 498 2.47 37.49 5.99
C LYS A 498 3.85 38.14 5.85
N SER A 499 4.04 39.33 6.42
CA SER A 499 5.31 40.06 6.37
C SER A 499 6.39 39.37 7.20
N GLU A 500 6.03 38.80 8.35
CA GLU A 500 6.98 38.10 9.23
C GLU A 500 7.48 36.77 8.65
N ILE A 501 6.66 35.98 7.94
CA ILE A 501 7.12 34.76 7.25
C ILE A 501 8.07 35.11 6.10
N LYS A 502 7.76 36.17 5.33
CA LYS A 502 8.66 36.68 4.28
C LYS A 502 10.00 37.10 4.86
N ALA A 503 9.97 37.83 5.95
CA ALA A 503 11.17 38.24 6.66
C ALA A 503 11.98 37.05 7.20
N MET A 504 11.31 36.04 7.77
CA MET A 504 11.99 34.83 8.24
C MET A 504 12.71 34.10 7.10
N ALA A 505 12.07 33.97 5.94
CA ALA A 505 12.71 33.41 4.75
C ALA A 505 13.93 34.26 4.31
N ASP A 506 13.78 35.58 4.24
CA ASP A 506 14.85 36.50 3.85
C ASP A 506 16.05 36.46 4.83
N LEU A 507 15.78 36.39 6.13
CA LEU A 507 16.78 36.40 7.20
C LEU A 507 17.53 35.07 7.32
N THR A 508 16.83 33.95 7.15
CA THR A 508 17.42 32.60 7.26
C THR A 508 18.08 32.14 5.95
N GLY A 509 17.68 32.72 4.82
CA GLY A 509 18.08 32.26 3.48
C GLY A 509 17.36 30.99 3.02
N ILE A 510 16.34 30.54 3.76
CA ILE A 510 15.53 29.37 3.42
C ILE A 510 14.43 29.79 2.42
N PRO A 511 14.16 29.01 1.36
CA PRO A 511 13.07 29.30 0.43
C PRO A 511 11.73 29.54 1.14
N ILE A 512 11.00 30.56 0.72
CA ILE A 512 9.76 30.99 1.38
C ILE A 512 8.70 29.88 1.41
N GLU A 513 8.66 29.03 0.39
CA GLU A 513 7.77 27.87 0.32
C GLU A 513 8.07 26.85 1.42
N GLU A 514 9.34 26.64 1.77
CA GLU A 514 9.77 25.71 2.82
C GLU A 514 9.51 26.28 4.22
N VAL A 515 9.77 27.58 4.44
CA VAL A 515 9.41 28.26 5.70
C VAL A 515 7.89 28.25 5.91
N SER A 516 7.13 28.45 4.83
CA SER A 516 5.66 28.38 4.85
C SER A 516 5.18 26.97 5.18
N LEU A 517 5.79 25.95 4.57
CA LEU A 517 5.46 24.56 4.85
C LEU A 517 5.68 24.21 6.32
N LEU A 518 6.81 24.63 6.91
CA LEU A 518 7.12 24.39 8.32
C LEU A 518 6.09 25.05 9.27
N ASN A 519 5.57 26.23 8.91
CA ASN A 519 4.55 26.93 9.70
C ASN A 519 3.15 26.32 9.55
N LEU A 520 2.81 25.79 8.38
CA LEU A 520 1.56 25.03 8.18
C LEU A 520 1.61 23.66 8.85
N PHE A 521 2.81 23.19 9.17
CA PHE A 521 3.04 21.82 9.60
C PHE A 521 2.43 21.47 10.95
N TYR A 522 2.25 22.46 11.82
CA TYR A 522 1.56 22.22 13.07
C TYR A 522 0.08 21.84 12.87
N GLU A 523 -0.58 22.37 11.84
CA GLU A 523 -1.97 22.05 11.50
C GLU A 523 -2.16 20.58 11.08
N ILE A 524 -1.05 19.88 10.90
CA ILE A 524 -0.98 18.52 10.41
C ILE A 524 -0.74 17.51 11.56
N SER A 525 -0.14 17.94 12.67
CA SER A 525 0.33 17.07 13.76
C SER A 525 0.05 17.66 15.14
N ASN A 526 -1.22 17.89 15.47
CA ASN A 526 -1.62 18.74 16.60
C ASN A 526 -2.03 17.98 17.88
N LEU A 527 -1.25 16.97 18.29
CA LEU A 527 -1.50 16.27 19.57
C LEU A 527 -0.93 17.06 20.75
N CYS A 528 -1.70 17.17 21.83
CA CYS A 528 -1.25 17.77 23.08
C CYS A 528 -2.19 17.47 24.26
N THR A 529 -1.65 17.56 25.47
CA THR A 529 -2.39 17.62 26.73
C THR A 529 -2.14 18.97 27.41
N SER A 530 -3.20 19.60 27.89
CA SER A 530 -3.11 20.83 28.70
C SER A 530 -3.89 20.67 29.99
N LEU A 531 -3.41 21.30 31.04
CA LEU A 531 -4.06 21.32 32.35
C LEU A 531 -4.01 22.71 32.96
N VAL A 532 -5.08 23.08 33.65
CA VAL A 532 -5.14 24.25 34.51
C VAL A 532 -5.59 23.79 35.88
N ALA A 533 -4.82 24.13 36.91
CA ALA A 533 -5.09 23.76 38.29
C ALA A 533 -5.01 24.99 39.19
N VAL A 534 -5.77 24.97 40.29
CA VAL A 534 -5.73 26.03 41.30
C VAL A 534 -5.32 25.39 42.61
N ASP A 535 -4.31 25.94 43.27
CA ASP A 535 -3.88 25.46 44.58
C ASP A 535 -4.82 25.94 45.71
N VAL A 536 -4.59 25.44 46.92
CA VAL A 536 -5.38 25.79 48.12
C VAL A 536 -5.32 27.28 48.49
N ASN A 537 -4.35 28.03 47.97
CA ASN A 537 -4.19 29.47 48.17
C ASN A 537 -4.86 30.30 47.06
N GLY A 538 -5.49 29.66 46.08
CA GLY A 538 -6.09 30.32 44.93
C GLY A 538 -5.10 30.67 43.81
N LYS A 539 -3.85 30.18 43.87
CA LYS A 539 -2.87 30.39 42.80
C LYS A 539 -3.16 29.43 41.65
N VAL A 540 -3.26 29.99 40.44
CA VAL A 540 -3.51 29.22 39.22
C VAL A 540 -2.18 28.79 38.59
N PHE A 541 -2.12 27.53 38.17
CA PHE A 541 -1.03 26.94 37.41
C PHE A 541 -1.57 26.43 36.08
N HIS A 542 -0.82 26.65 35.00
CA HIS A 542 -1.12 26.16 33.66
C HIS A 542 0.06 25.34 33.18
N GLY A 543 -0.17 24.09 32.83
CA GLY A 543 0.82 23.19 32.26
C GLY A 543 0.34 22.64 30.92
N ARG A 544 1.28 22.32 30.03
CA ARG A 544 1.03 21.68 28.75
C ARG A 544 2.22 20.80 28.38
N ASN A 545 1.95 19.65 27.76
CA ASN A 545 2.92 18.97 26.90
C ASN A 545 2.52 19.19 25.43
N LEU A 546 3.52 19.20 24.56
CA LEU A 546 3.34 19.38 23.12
C LEU A 546 3.89 18.15 22.42
N ASP A 547 3.00 17.38 21.80
CA ASP A 547 3.33 16.14 21.14
C ASP A 547 3.40 16.40 19.62
N PHE A 548 4.47 17.09 19.19
CA PHE A 548 4.66 17.56 17.82
C PHE A 548 5.81 16.82 17.09
N GLY A 549 5.62 16.60 15.79
CA GLY A 549 6.55 15.87 14.93
C GLY A 549 6.60 14.36 15.17
N LEU A 550 5.59 13.82 15.85
CA LEU A 550 5.38 12.39 15.99
C LEU A 550 5.21 11.76 14.62
N MET A 551 5.67 10.53 14.42
CA MET A 551 5.54 9.80 13.15
C MET A 551 6.31 10.44 11.98
N PHE A 552 7.42 11.17 12.18
CA PHE A 552 8.30 11.58 11.07
C PHE A 552 9.70 11.02 11.25
N ILE A 553 10.02 10.01 10.44
CA ILE A 553 11.30 9.27 10.41
C ILE A 553 11.69 8.76 11.82
N TRP A 554 11.47 7.49 12.11
CA TRP A 554 11.93 6.93 13.38
C TRP A 554 13.46 6.83 13.44
N ASN A 555 14.07 7.45 14.44
CA ASN A 555 15.50 7.29 14.74
C ASN A 555 15.70 6.04 15.60
N ILE A 556 16.30 5.01 15.02
CA ILE A 556 16.48 3.69 15.64
C ILE A 556 17.49 3.74 16.80
N GLU A 557 18.53 4.57 16.69
CA GLU A 557 19.58 4.67 17.70
C GLU A 557 19.09 5.40 18.95
N GLU A 558 18.34 6.49 18.76
CA GLU A 558 17.87 7.36 19.83
C GLU A 558 16.46 7.01 20.32
N HIS A 559 15.82 6.00 19.72
CA HIS A 559 14.45 5.55 20.03
C HIS A 559 13.43 6.71 20.11
N THR A 560 13.47 7.63 19.13
CA THR A 560 12.60 8.81 19.06
C THR A 560 12.28 9.16 17.61
N TRP A 561 11.21 9.93 17.38
CA TRP A 561 10.97 10.53 16.07
C TRP A 561 12.04 11.58 15.75
N GLU A 562 12.61 11.49 14.56
CA GLU A 562 13.68 12.37 14.10
C GLU A 562 13.17 13.81 13.92
N LEU A 563 11.91 13.99 13.49
CA LEU A 563 11.34 15.34 13.49
C LEU A 563 11.08 15.84 14.91
N THR A 564 10.52 15.03 15.81
CA THR A 564 10.39 15.45 17.22
C THR A 564 11.76 15.82 17.81
N ARG A 565 12.82 15.08 17.47
CA ARG A 565 14.19 15.37 17.91
C ARG A 565 14.65 16.73 17.41
N THR A 566 14.56 16.98 16.10
CA THR A 566 14.97 18.27 15.50
C THR A 566 14.09 19.44 15.94
N LEU A 567 12.80 19.21 16.21
CA LEU A 567 11.89 20.22 16.75
C LEU A 567 12.20 20.61 18.20
N ARG A 568 12.73 19.70 19.03
CA ARG A 568 13.19 20.05 20.39
C ARG A 568 14.29 21.13 20.34
N ASP A 569 15.15 21.07 19.33
CA ASP A 569 16.21 22.06 19.09
C ASP A 569 15.69 23.39 18.52
N LEU A 570 14.39 23.47 18.19
CA LEU A 570 13.71 24.68 17.69
C LEU A 570 12.79 25.33 18.73
N VAL A 571 12.69 24.78 19.95
CA VAL A 571 11.88 25.36 21.01
C VAL A 571 12.56 26.62 21.55
N VAL A 572 11.84 27.73 21.54
CA VAL A 572 12.32 29.04 22.01
C VAL A 572 11.36 29.66 23.00
N GLN A 573 11.90 30.40 23.96
CA GLN A 573 11.12 31.26 24.85
C GLN A 573 11.08 32.68 24.29
N LEU A 574 9.89 33.26 24.21
CA LEU A 574 9.65 34.55 23.58
C LEU A 574 9.04 35.54 24.56
N GLU A 575 9.63 36.72 24.65
CA GLU A 575 9.05 37.85 25.37
C GLU A 575 8.63 38.92 24.35
N PHE A 576 7.31 39.09 24.19
CA PHE A 576 6.77 40.12 23.31
C PHE A 576 6.72 41.46 24.03
N LYS A 577 7.29 42.49 23.40
CA LYS A 577 7.28 43.87 23.89
C LYS A 577 6.62 44.76 22.87
N LYS A 578 5.92 45.76 23.36
CA LYS A 578 5.27 46.82 22.61
C LYS A 578 5.37 48.10 23.40
#